data_AF-A0A454VYB2-F1
#
_entry.id   AF-A0A454VYB2-F1
#
_cell.length_a   1.000
_cell.length_b   1.000
_cell.length_c   1.000
_cell.angle_alpha   90.00
_cell.angle_beta   90.00
_cell.angle_gamma   90.00
#
_symmetry.space_group_name_H-M   'P 1'
#
loop_
_entity.id
_entity.type
_entity.pdbx_description
1 polymer ?
#
loop_
_entity_poly.entity_id
_entity_poly.type
_entity_poly.pdbx_seq_one_letter_code
_entity_poly.pdbx_strand_id
1 'polypeptide(L)'
;FLEGIGQLKVDRDSTDRTAIAGALGVLEQGDVLGIFPEGTRGEGDFASLRAGLAYFAVRSGAPIVPVAVLGSTDRRGRLVKALPPLRGRVDVVFGDAFEAGDGSGRRTRKALDEATVRIQGKLTAHLENARRLTGR
;
A
#
# COMPACT_ATOMS: atom_id res chain seq x y z
N PHE A 1 0.00 -2.77 23.12
CA PHE A 1 -1.09 -2.03 22.44
C PHE A 1 -1.06 -2.25 20.93
N LEU A 2 -0.03 -1.79 20.20
CA LEU A 2 0.00 -1.88 18.73
C LEU A 2 -0.06 -3.32 18.17
N GLU A 3 0.64 -4.27 18.81
CA GLU A 3 0.52 -5.69 18.43
C GLU A 3 -0.87 -6.26 18.72
N GLY A 4 -1.57 -5.75 19.75
CA GLY A 4 -2.93 -6.17 20.09
C GLY A 4 -4.00 -5.69 19.11
N ILE A 5 -3.67 -4.77 18.20
CA ILE A 5 -4.52 -4.35 17.07
C ILE A 5 -4.00 -4.89 15.73
N GLY A 6 -3.10 -5.89 15.76
CA GLY A 6 -2.60 -6.56 14.56
C GLY A 6 -1.44 -5.85 13.85
N GLN A 7 -0.81 -4.84 14.45
CA GLN A 7 0.34 -4.19 13.81
C GLN A 7 1.57 -5.10 13.85
N LEU A 8 2.17 -5.33 12.68
CA LEU A 8 3.48 -5.97 12.55
C LEU A 8 4.59 -4.93 12.79
N LYS A 9 5.51 -5.25 13.72
CA LYS A 9 6.75 -4.49 13.87
C LYS A 9 7.65 -4.76 12.67
N VAL A 10 8.28 -3.70 12.17
CA VAL A 10 9.18 -3.76 11.02
C VAL A 10 10.43 -2.97 11.36
N ASP A 11 11.59 -3.62 11.31
CA ASP A 11 12.87 -2.92 11.24
C ASP A 11 13.04 -2.28 9.84
N ARG A 12 13.30 -0.98 9.82
CA ARG A 12 13.43 -0.18 8.59
C ARG A 12 14.88 -0.05 8.13
N ASP A 13 15.83 -0.37 9.00
CA ASP A 13 17.26 -0.21 8.76
C ASP A 13 17.87 -1.50 8.17
N SER A 14 17.20 -2.63 8.35
CA SER A 14 17.63 -3.94 7.85
C SER A 14 16.52 -4.71 7.14
N THR A 15 16.88 -5.77 6.41
CA THR A 15 15.88 -6.69 5.84
C THR A 15 15.29 -7.56 6.94
N ASP A 16 14.14 -7.14 7.46
CA ASP A 16 13.42 -7.86 8.51
C ASP A 16 12.67 -9.08 7.95
N ARG A 17 13.35 -10.23 7.94
CA ARG A 17 12.76 -11.50 7.47
C ARG A 17 11.60 -11.95 8.34
N THR A 18 11.59 -11.61 9.62
CA THR A 18 10.53 -11.98 10.56
C THR A 18 9.26 -11.20 10.23
N ALA A 19 9.36 -9.90 9.96
CA ALA A 19 8.23 -9.10 9.51
C ALA A 19 7.66 -9.60 8.18
N ILE A 20 8.52 -9.99 7.23
CA ILE A 20 8.09 -10.56 5.94
C ILE A 20 7.34 -11.88 6.17
N ALA A 21 7.87 -12.79 6.99
CA ALA A 21 7.23 -14.06 7.29
C ALA A 21 5.88 -13.87 8.01
N GLY A 22 5.81 -12.93 8.98
CA GLY A 22 4.58 -12.59 9.66
C GLY A 22 3.52 -12.03 8.72
N ALA A 23 3.91 -11.10 7.83
CA ALA A 23 3.02 -10.54 6.83
C ALA A 23 2.47 -11.59 5.85
N LEU A 24 3.29 -12.56 5.44
CA LEU A 24 2.83 -13.69 4.63
C LEU A 24 1.89 -14.60 5.42
N GLY A 25 2.19 -14.87 6.69
CA GLY A 25 1.34 -15.69 7.57
C GLY A 25 -0.05 -15.10 7.76
N VAL A 26 -0.17 -13.77 7.87
CA VAL A 26 -1.48 -13.07 7.88
C VAL A 26 -2.26 -13.38 6.60
N LEU A 27 -1.63 -13.25 5.44
CA LEU A 27 -2.29 -13.53 4.15
C LEU A 27 -2.64 -15.02 3.99
N GLU A 28 -1.81 -15.93 4.48
CA GLU A 28 -2.06 -17.38 4.47
C GLU A 28 -3.25 -17.78 5.35
N GLN A 29 -3.52 -17.02 6.42
CA GLN A 29 -4.68 -17.22 7.30
C GLN A 29 -5.99 -16.66 6.70
N GLY A 30 -5.92 -16.00 5.54
CA GLY A 30 -7.06 -15.33 4.91
C GLY A 30 -7.38 -13.95 5.50
N ASP A 31 -6.49 -13.42 6.33
CA ASP A 31 -6.62 -12.08 6.92
C ASP A 31 -6.10 -10.98 5.98
N VAL A 32 -6.31 -9.73 6.39
CA VAL A 32 -6.00 -8.55 5.58
C VAL A 32 -4.68 -7.91 5.99
N LEU A 33 -3.80 -7.66 5.02
CA LEU A 33 -2.56 -6.93 5.20
C LEU A 33 -2.63 -5.53 4.57
N GLY A 34 -2.56 -4.49 5.42
CA GLY A 34 -2.47 -3.09 4.97
C GLY A 34 -1.03 -2.64 4.76
N ILE A 35 -0.69 -2.16 3.56
CA ILE A 35 0.66 -1.69 3.21
C ILE A 35 0.57 -0.28 2.60
N PHE A 36 1.44 0.62 3.07
CA PHE A 36 1.71 1.90 2.40
C PHE A 36 2.99 1.77 1.56
N PRO A 37 2.90 1.63 0.23
CA PRO A 37 4.06 1.31 -0.61
C PRO A 37 5.12 2.41 -0.66
N GLU A 38 4.73 3.66 -0.39
CA GLU A 38 5.61 4.83 -0.28
C GLU A 38 6.53 4.77 0.96
N GLY A 39 6.12 4.07 2.02
CA GLY A 39 6.87 3.96 3.28
C GLY A 39 7.03 5.27 4.08
N THR A 40 6.67 6.41 3.52
CA THR A 40 6.65 7.72 4.18
C THR A 40 5.36 8.44 3.83
N ARG A 41 4.92 9.39 4.67
CA ARG A 41 3.72 10.18 4.37
C ARG A 41 4.03 11.16 3.24
N GLY A 42 3.42 10.97 2.08
CA GLY A 42 3.62 11.82 0.90
C GLY A 42 2.33 12.16 0.16
N GLU A 43 2.46 12.65 -1.06
CA GLU A 43 1.32 12.89 -1.97
C GLU A 43 0.90 11.64 -2.76
N GLY A 44 1.43 10.46 -2.42
CA GLY A 44 1.25 9.23 -3.18
C GLY A 44 2.20 9.14 -4.37
N ASP A 45 3.49 9.45 -4.18
CA ASP A 45 4.50 9.19 -5.21
C ASP A 45 4.83 7.69 -5.26
N PHE A 46 4.15 7.00 -6.15
CA PHE A 46 4.36 5.58 -6.41
C PHE A 46 5.57 5.30 -7.31
N ALA A 47 6.35 6.31 -7.73
CA ALA A 47 7.55 6.13 -8.56
C ALA A 47 8.61 5.26 -7.88
N SER A 48 8.60 5.21 -6.54
CA SER A 48 9.49 4.37 -5.74
C SER A 48 8.78 3.20 -5.07
N LEU A 49 7.78 2.60 -5.75
CA LEU A 49 7.08 1.43 -5.23
C LEU A 49 8.10 0.39 -4.76
N ARG A 50 8.17 0.18 -3.44
CA ARG A 50 9.11 -0.79 -2.89
C ARG A 50 8.69 -2.18 -3.38
N ALA A 51 9.64 -2.93 -3.93
CA ALA A 51 9.45 -4.29 -4.49
C ALA A 51 8.73 -5.27 -3.53
N GLY A 52 8.67 -4.95 -2.24
CA GLY A 52 7.95 -5.72 -1.22
C GLY A 52 6.46 -5.94 -1.53
N LEU A 53 5.73 -4.96 -2.07
CA LEU A 53 4.30 -5.14 -2.34
C LEU A 53 4.05 -6.21 -3.41
N ALA A 54 4.80 -6.15 -4.51
CA ALA A 54 4.72 -7.15 -5.57
C ALA A 54 5.12 -8.53 -5.07
N TYR A 55 6.12 -8.61 -4.19
CA TYR A 55 6.53 -9.84 -3.56
C TYR A 55 5.41 -10.50 -2.75
N PHE A 56 4.73 -9.75 -1.87
CA PHE A 56 3.63 -10.30 -1.08
C PHE A 56 2.49 -10.79 -1.96
N ALA A 57 2.08 -9.99 -2.95
CA ALA A 57 0.98 -10.35 -3.83
C ALA A 57 1.28 -11.58 -4.70
N VAL A 58 2.48 -11.66 -5.30
CA VAL A 58 2.87 -12.82 -6.12
C VAL A 58 3.09 -14.08 -5.27
N ARG A 59 3.63 -13.94 -4.06
CA ARG A 59 3.92 -15.09 -3.20
C ARG A 59 2.66 -15.67 -2.55
N SER A 60 1.77 -14.82 -2.06
CA SER A 60 0.50 -15.23 -1.43
C SER A 60 -0.60 -15.54 -2.44
N GLY A 61 -0.56 -14.93 -3.63
CA GLY A 61 -1.69 -14.97 -4.57
C GLY A 61 -2.87 -14.10 -4.12
N ALA A 62 -2.71 -13.29 -3.07
CA ALA A 62 -3.79 -12.47 -2.53
C ALA A 62 -4.16 -11.33 -3.51
N PRO A 63 -5.47 -11.04 -3.67
CA PRO A 63 -5.91 -9.89 -4.45
C PRO A 63 -5.52 -8.58 -3.75
N ILE A 64 -5.15 -7.58 -4.55
CA ILE A 64 -4.80 -6.24 -4.07
C ILE A 64 -6.03 -5.34 -4.22
N VAL A 65 -6.41 -4.67 -3.13
CA VAL A 65 -7.43 -3.60 -3.15
C VAL A 65 -6.72 -2.25 -3.03
N PRO A 66 -6.78 -1.39 -4.06
CA PRO A 66 -6.15 -0.09 -4.01
C PRO A 66 -6.97 0.87 -3.13
N VAL A 67 -6.31 1.58 -2.21
CA VAL A 67 -6.97 2.53 -1.29
C VAL A 67 -6.23 3.86 -1.32
N ALA A 68 -6.95 4.94 -1.63
CA ALA A 68 -6.43 6.30 -1.60
C ALA A 68 -7.01 7.04 -0.39
N VAL A 69 -6.14 7.63 0.43
CA VAL A 69 -6.53 8.45 1.59
C VAL A 69 -6.11 9.89 1.33
N LEU A 70 -7.08 10.76 1.12
CA LEU A 70 -6.86 12.15 0.73
C LEU A 70 -7.32 13.10 1.85
N GLY A 71 -6.70 14.28 1.95
CA GLY A 71 -7.13 15.34 2.87
C GLY A 71 -6.51 15.33 4.25
N SER A 72 -5.63 14.38 4.53
CA SER A 72 -4.88 14.30 5.79
C SER A 72 -3.81 15.41 5.89
N THR A 73 -3.22 15.83 4.76
CA THR A 73 -2.05 16.74 4.69
C THR A 73 -2.37 18.17 4.21
N ASP A 74 -3.56 18.39 3.65
CA ASP A 74 -3.80 19.45 2.66
C ASP A 74 -4.23 20.83 3.23
N ARG A 75 -3.47 21.38 4.19
CA ARG A 75 -3.62 22.81 4.55
C ARG A 75 -2.27 23.51 4.69
N ARG A 76 -2.03 24.51 3.83
CA ARG A 76 -0.94 25.50 4.00
C ARG A 76 -1.11 26.23 5.34
N GLY A 77 0.00 26.47 6.04
CA GLY A 77 0.02 27.27 7.28
C GLY A 77 -0.06 26.50 8.61
N ARG A 78 0.18 25.17 8.63
CA ARG A 78 0.15 24.42 9.90
C ARG A 78 1.45 24.48 10.68
N LEU A 79 1.32 24.80 11.98
CA LEU A 79 2.36 24.69 13.01
C LEU A 79 2.86 23.25 13.22
N VAL A 80 1.98 22.25 13.05
CA VAL A 80 2.32 20.83 13.23
C VAL A 80 1.88 20.04 11.99
N LYS A 81 2.83 19.66 11.14
CA LYS A 81 2.58 18.88 9.91
C LYS A 81 2.11 17.43 10.18
N ALA A 82 2.33 16.91 11.39
CA ALA A 82 2.08 15.51 11.74
C ALA A 82 0.62 15.18 12.11
N LEU A 83 -0.23 16.18 12.35
CA LEU A 83 -1.63 15.96 12.78
C LEU A 83 -2.61 16.40 11.69
N PRO A 84 -3.71 15.65 11.46
CA PRO A 84 -4.76 16.03 10.50
C PRO A 84 -5.45 17.34 10.91
N PRO A 85 -6.03 18.09 9.96
CA PRO A 85 -6.59 19.40 10.29
C PRO A 85 -7.85 19.21 11.10
N LEU A 86 -8.01 20.00 12.17
CA LEU A 86 -9.26 20.02 12.94
C LEU A 86 -10.41 20.36 11.99
N ARG A 87 -11.46 19.51 12.00
CA ARG A 87 -12.63 19.60 11.12
C ARG A 87 -12.28 19.54 9.62
N GLY A 88 -11.16 18.94 9.25
CA GLY A 88 -10.83 18.63 7.87
C GLY A 88 -11.61 17.41 7.37
N ARG A 89 -12.00 17.42 6.09
CA ARG A 89 -12.56 16.24 5.42
C ARG A 89 -11.43 15.29 5.03
N VAL A 90 -11.52 14.04 5.46
CA VAL A 90 -10.65 12.95 4.99
C VAL A 90 -11.49 12.08 4.06
N ASP A 91 -11.03 11.90 2.84
CA ASP A 91 -11.70 11.07 1.85
C ASP A 91 -10.93 9.76 1.70
N VAL A 92 -11.61 8.63 1.84
CA VAL A 92 -11.04 7.28 1.67
C VAL A 92 -11.73 6.63 0.47
N VAL A 93 -10.98 6.37 -0.58
CA VAL A 93 -11.50 5.85 -1.85
C VAL A 93 -10.91 4.46 -2.08
N PHE A 94 -11.78 3.45 -2.08
CA PHE A 94 -11.45 2.07 -2.43
C PHE A 94 -11.66 1.87 -3.93
N GLY A 95 -10.75 1.16 -4.58
CA GLY A 95 -10.91 0.73 -5.97
C GLY A 95 -11.13 -0.76 -6.08
N ASP A 96 -11.29 -1.23 -7.31
CA ASP A 96 -11.56 -2.63 -7.59
C ASP A 96 -10.37 -3.53 -7.26
N ALA A 97 -10.65 -4.70 -6.70
CA ALA A 97 -9.65 -5.70 -6.41
C ALA A 97 -9.00 -6.23 -7.71
N PHE A 98 -7.69 -6.44 -7.70
CA PHE A 98 -6.97 -7.02 -8.84
C PHE A 98 -5.84 -7.95 -8.41
N GLU A 99 -5.48 -8.88 -9.28
CA GLU A 99 -4.35 -9.79 -9.04
C GLU A 99 -3.05 -9.21 -9.58
N ALA A 100 -1.97 -9.37 -8.81
CA ALA A 100 -0.63 -8.95 -9.24
C ALA A 100 -0.02 -9.90 -10.29
N GLY A 101 -0.32 -11.20 -10.18
CA GLY A 101 0.24 -12.24 -11.04
C GLY A 101 -0.41 -12.30 -12.43
N ASP A 102 0.24 -13.01 -13.34
CA ASP A 102 -0.31 -13.39 -14.64
C ASP A 102 -1.11 -14.71 -14.59
N GLY A 103 -1.44 -15.21 -13.39
CA GLY A 103 -2.09 -16.52 -13.19
C GLY A 103 -1.21 -17.73 -13.50
N SER A 104 0.05 -17.54 -13.91
CA SER A 104 0.94 -18.64 -14.33
C SER A 104 1.61 -19.39 -13.18
N GLY A 105 1.47 -18.90 -11.94
CA GLY A 105 2.15 -19.43 -10.76
C GLY A 105 3.68 -19.26 -10.78
N ARG A 106 4.26 -18.62 -11.80
CA ARG A 106 5.71 -18.43 -11.92
C ARG A 106 6.21 -17.38 -10.91
N ARG A 107 7.15 -17.80 -10.07
CA ARG A 107 7.77 -16.97 -9.01
C ARG A 107 9.20 -16.56 -9.41
N THR A 108 9.38 -16.08 -10.63
CA THR A 108 10.69 -15.63 -11.14
C THR A 108 10.91 -14.15 -10.91
N ARG A 109 12.17 -13.68 -10.94
CA ARG A 109 12.50 -12.25 -10.85
C ARG A 109 11.74 -11.43 -11.90
N LYS A 110 11.70 -11.92 -13.14
CA LYS A 110 10.96 -11.29 -14.24
C LYS A 110 9.46 -11.12 -13.93
N ALA A 111 8.84 -12.14 -13.33
CA ALA A 111 7.43 -12.06 -12.94
C ALA A 111 7.19 -11.02 -11.83
N LEU A 112 8.12 -10.88 -10.88
CA LEU A 112 8.06 -9.83 -9.85
C LEU A 112 8.19 -8.42 -10.44
N ASP A 113 9.09 -8.24 -11.40
CA ASP A 113 9.29 -6.96 -12.08
C ASP A 113 8.03 -6.57 -12.88
N GLU A 114 7.47 -7.50 -13.64
CA GLU A 114 6.22 -7.32 -14.39
C GLU A 114 5.02 -7.03 -13.46
N ALA A 115 4.91 -7.75 -12.35
CA ALA A 115 3.90 -7.50 -11.34
C ALA A 115 4.05 -6.11 -10.71
N THR A 116 5.28 -5.67 -10.43
CA THR A 116 5.56 -4.34 -9.86
C THR A 116 5.06 -3.24 -10.79
N VAL A 117 5.39 -3.32 -12.08
CA VAL A 117 4.93 -2.35 -13.08
C VAL A 117 3.41 -2.32 -13.18
N ARG A 118 2.77 -3.50 -13.20
CA ARG A 118 1.30 -3.60 -13.25
C ARG A 118 0.64 -2.96 -12.03
N ILE A 119 1.13 -3.28 -10.84
CA ILE A 119 0.62 -2.73 -9.57
C ILE A 119 0.79 -1.20 -9.57
N GLN A 120 1.97 -0.70 -9.94
CA GLN A 120 2.23 0.73 -9.99
C GLN A 120 1.25 1.45 -10.93
N GLY A 121 1.04 0.94 -12.15
CA GLY A 121 0.08 1.51 -13.09
C GLY A 121 -1.35 1.55 -12.53
N LYS A 122 -1.80 0.48 -11.88
CA LYS A 122 -3.13 0.40 -11.26
C LYS A 122 -3.29 1.37 -10.07
N LEU A 123 -2.27 1.48 -9.22
CA LEU A 123 -2.29 2.39 -8.07
C LEU A 123 -2.28 3.86 -8.49
N THR A 124 -1.47 4.21 -9.50
CA THR A 124 -1.45 5.57 -10.07
C THR A 124 -2.81 5.92 -10.67
N ALA A 125 -3.37 5.05 -11.52
CA ALA A 125 -4.69 5.28 -12.11
C ALA A 125 -5.80 5.41 -11.04
N HIS A 126 -5.73 4.60 -9.97
CA HIS A 126 -6.66 4.71 -8.85
C HIS A 126 -6.52 6.04 -8.11
N LEU A 127 -5.29 6.50 -7.85
CA LEU A 127 -5.05 7.78 -7.18
C LEU A 127 -5.57 8.96 -8.02
N GLU A 128 -5.34 8.96 -9.32
CA GLU A 128 -5.89 9.95 -10.25
C GLU A 128 -7.42 9.97 -10.22
N ASN A 129 -8.05 8.79 -10.25
CA ASN A 129 -9.50 8.67 -10.15
C ASN A 129 -10.02 9.18 -8.80
N ALA A 130 -9.36 8.85 -7.70
CA ALA A 130 -9.73 9.28 -6.35
C ALA A 130 -9.63 10.80 -6.19
N ARG A 131 -8.56 11.42 -6.72
CA ARG A 131 -8.39 12.88 -6.78
C ARG A 131 -9.55 13.55 -7.53
N ARG A 132 -9.88 13.04 -8.72
CA ARG A 132 -11.03 13.50 -9.52
C ARG A 132 -12.37 13.38 -8.78
N LEU A 133 -12.64 12.24 -8.13
CA LEU A 133 -13.90 12.01 -7.41
C LEU A 133 -14.07 12.92 -6.19
N THR A 134 -12.96 13.28 -5.54
CA THR A 134 -12.97 14.04 -4.28
C THR A 134 -12.76 15.54 -4.48
N GLY A 135 -12.49 15.97 -5.71
CA GLY A 135 -12.24 17.36 -6.09
C GLY A 135 -10.92 17.90 -5.55
N ARG A 136 -9.88 17.05 -5.52
CA ARG A 136 -8.53 17.37 -5.03
C ARG A 136 -7.47 17.20 -6.12
#